data_AF-A0A847HQY1-F1
#
_entry.id   AF-A0A847HQY1-F1
#
_cell.length_a   1.000
_cell.length_b   1.000
_cell.length_c   1.000
_cell.angle_alpha   90.00
_cell.angle_beta   90.00
_cell.angle_gamma   90.00
#
_symmetry.space_group_name_H-M   'P 1'
#
loop_
_entity.id
_entity.type
_entity.pdbx_description
1 polymer ?
#
loop_
_entity_poly.entity_id
_entity_poly.type
_entity_poly.pdbx_seq_one_letter_code
_entity_poly.pdbx_strand_id
1 'polypeptide(L)'
;MLSLILPTYNESENIRHLLPKIGNTLAGIPHEIIIVDDDSPDRTWQIAQELTRDDDHIRVIRRIGRRGLSSAIMEGFLIAKGDVLAVMDADGQHDIDLIPALYKAAMGGADVAIGSRYIAGGGVGQWDGRRHHLSRLATRLTRWFCRVSVADPMSGFFVIRKHTFDAIADRLKPTGFKMLLDILVHLPPGTTVRELPYTFGIREHGESKLSWKVQLDFLEYLYDVSLGTVIPLLFVKYCIVGTLGVVVQTSAYYLFSALFRNSAALTVFHFSVAVLLAIETAIIFNFLLNNAWTFAGSRLRGGSAFIGFAKYNVACAFGALANMAVSTFLYSIGTAELVSVVVGAATGVVWNYTMSRMVTWK
;
A
#
# COMPACT_ATOMS: atom_id res chain seq x y z
N MET A 1 7.67 30.62 6.13
CA MET A 1 8.97 29.90 5.92
C MET A 1 8.72 28.59 5.18
N LEU A 2 9.68 28.10 4.39
CA LEU A 2 9.63 26.79 3.71
C LEU A 2 10.29 25.71 4.57
N SER A 3 9.69 24.53 4.68
CA SER A 3 10.35 23.33 5.25
C SER A 3 10.47 22.27 4.17
N LEU A 4 11.69 21.98 3.74
CA LEU A 4 11.97 20.97 2.71
C LEU A 4 12.30 19.62 3.35
N ILE A 5 11.45 18.63 3.16
CA ILE A 5 11.64 17.28 3.66
C ILE A 5 12.31 16.42 2.59
N LEU A 6 13.44 15.81 2.96
CA LEU A 6 14.22 14.90 2.13
C LEU A 6 14.21 13.50 2.76
N PRO A 7 13.30 12.60 2.33
CA PRO A 7 13.33 11.22 2.78
C PRO A 7 14.50 10.46 2.13
N THR A 8 15.33 9.80 2.94
CA THR A 8 16.55 9.12 2.47
C THR A 8 16.59 7.64 2.89
N TYR A 9 17.17 6.82 2.01
CA TYR A 9 17.54 5.44 2.32
C TYR A 9 18.62 4.97 1.34
N ASN A 10 19.87 4.75 1.74
CA ASN A 10 20.98 4.51 0.79
C ASN A 10 21.18 5.64 -0.24
N GLU A 11 21.36 6.87 0.23
CA GLU A 11 21.53 8.06 -0.61
C GLU A 11 22.81 8.84 -0.24
N SER A 12 23.84 8.16 0.31
CA SER A 12 25.05 8.81 0.83
C SER A 12 25.74 9.73 -0.16
N GLU A 13 25.94 9.26 -1.39
CA GLU A 13 26.62 10.02 -2.44
C GLU A 13 25.75 11.18 -2.94
N ASN A 14 24.45 10.93 -3.13
CA ASN A 14 23.53 11.96 -3.60
C ASN A 14 23.44 13.11 -2.59
N ILE A 15 23.37 12.84 -1.28
CA ILE A 15 23.30 13.87 -0.24
C ILE A 15 24.53 14.80 -0.24
N ARG A 16 25.74 14.28 -0.51
CA ARG A 16 26.96 15.10 -0.61
C ARG A 16 26.87 16.16 -1.71
N HIS A 17 26.26 15.81 -2.83
CA HIS A 17 26.14 16.71 -3.98
C HIS A 17 24.88 17.58 -3.94
N LEU A 18 23.81 17.05 -3.34
CA LEU A 18 22.48 17.66 -3.36
C LEU A 18 22.37 18.83 -2.39
N LEU A 19 22.89 18.71 -1.16
CA LEU A 19 22.71 19.73 -0.13
C LEU A 19 23.29 21.11 -0.51
N PRO A 20 24.52 21.22 -1.06
CA PRO A 20 25.05 22.52 -1.49
C PRO A 20 24.21 23.16 -2.60
N LYS A 21 23.70 22.34 -3.55
CA LYS A 21 22.84 22.81 -4.64
C LYS A 21 21.52 23.38 -4.09
N ILE A 22 20.87 22.64 -3.18
CA ILE A 22 19.63 23.11 -2.52
C ILE A 22 19.87 24.42 -1.76
N GLY A 23 20.95 24.51 -0.98
CA GLY A 23 21.29 25.72 -0.22
C GLY A 23 21.43 26.95 -1.12
N ASN A 24 22.09 26.78 -2.28
CA ASN A 24 22.21 27.84 -3.28
C ASN A 24 20.85 28.23 -3.89
N THR A 25 20.03 27.24 -4.29
CA THR A 25 18.71 27.49 -4.87
C THR A 25 17.75 28.18 -3.88
N LEU A 26 17.92 27.94 -2.58
CA LEU A 26 17.07 28.49 -1.52
C LEU A 26 17.66 29.75 -0.83
N ALA A 27 18.80 30.27 -1.27
CA ALA A 27 19.49 31.38 -0.59
C ALA A 27 18.64 32.64 -0.37
N GLY A 28 17.60 32.88 -1.18
CA GLY A 28 16.66 33.99 -1.06
C GLY A 28 15.32 33.66 -0.38
N ILE A 29 15.14 32.44 0.12
CA ILE A 29 13.88 31.95 0.70
C ILE A 29 14.16 31.56 2.16
N PRO A 30 13.42 32.09 3.15
CA PRO A 30 13.50 31.59 4.52
C PRO A 30 13.13 30.10 4.54
N HIS A 31 14.08 29.24 4.92
CA HIS A 31 13.91 27.79 4.81
C HIS A 31 14.54 27.01 5.97
N GLU A 32 14.05 25.80 6.18
CA GLU A 32 14.76 24.71 6.86
C GLU A 32 14.74 23.46 5.96
N ILE A 33 15.74 22.59 6.11
CA ILE A 33 15.80 21.29 5.44
C ILE A 33 15.74 20.21 6.51
N ILE A 34 14.87 19.22 6.33
CA ILE A 34 14.68 18.11 7.25
C ILE A 34 14.98 16.81 6.49
N ILE A 35 16.11 16.21 6.79
CA ILE A 35 16.52 14.92 6.24
C ILE A 35 15.97 13.83 7.16
N VAL A 36 15.17 12.91 6.61
CA VAL A 36 14.56 11.81 7.37
C VAL A 36 15.07 10.48 6.81
N ASP A 37 15.97 9.83 7.56
CA ASP A 37 16.70 8.65 7.12
C ASP A 37 16.23 7.37 7.82
N ASP A 38 16.05 6.31 7.04
CA ASP A 38 15.52 5.00 7.47
C ASP A 38 16.58 4.01 7.94
N ASP A 39 17.50 4.53 8.77
CA ASP A 39 18.66 3.80 9.27
C ASP A 39 19.45 3.15 8.13
N SER A 40 19.91 4.00 7.21
CA SER A 40 20.60 3.58 6.01
C SER A 40 21.89 2.82 6.34
N PRO A 41 22.09 1.60 5.78
CA PRO A 41 23.32 0.84 5.99
C PRO A 41 24.57 1.51 5.42
N ASP A 42 24.43 2.37 4.40
CA ASP A 42 25.52 3.19 3.85
C ASP A 42 25.88 4.41 4.71
N ARG A 43 25.22 4.57 5.87
CA ARG A 43 25.41 5.68 6.81
C ARG A 43 25.05 7.05 6.23
N THR A 44 24.08 7.13 5.31
CA THR A 44 23.53 8.40 4.80
C THR A 44 23.23 9.40 5.92
N TRP A 45 22.58 8.99 7.01
CA TRP A 45 22.28 9.86 8.16
C TRP A 45 23.53 10.44 8.83
N GLN A 46 24.63 9.68 8.93
CA GLN A 46 25.86 10.12 9.56
C GLN A 46 26.55 11.16 8.67
N ILE A 47 26.61 10.87 7.36
CA ILE A 47 27.20 11.77 6.37
C ILE A 47 26.41 13.09 6.33
N ALA A 48 25.09 13.03 6.35
CA ALA A 48 24.24 14.22 6.43
C ALA A 48 24.56 15.05 7.69
N GLN A 49 24.67 14.42 8.86
CA GLN A 49 25.02 15.11 10.11
C GLN A 49 26.40 15.77 10.06
N GLU A 50 27.39 15.10 9.47
CA GLU A 50 28.75 15.62 9.32
C GLU A 50 28.79 16.83 8.38
N LEU A 51 28.06 16.78 7.26
CA LEU A 51 27.98 17.86 6.27
C LEU A 51 27.27 19.11 6.79
N THR A 52 26.34 18.94 7.73
CA THR A 52 25.45 20.02 8.18
C THR A 52 25.68 20.39 9.65
N ARG A 53 26.83 20.04 10.20
CA ARG A 53 27.16 20.24 11.62
C ARG A 53 27.06 21.70 12.05
N ASP A 54 27.43 22.61 11.15
CA ASP A 54 27.48 24.05 11.41
C ASP A 54 26.33 24.81 10.71
N ASP A 55 25.31 24.09 10.21
CA ASP A 55 24.15 24.66 9.53
C ASP A 55 22.86 24.43 10.34
N ASP A 56 22.46 25.43 11.11
CA ASP A 56 21.25 25.40 11.95
C ASP A 56 19.94 25.31 11.15
N HIS A 57 19.98 25.52 9.82
CA HIS A 57 18.81 25.37 8.96
C HIS A 57 18.57 23.92 8.56
N ILE A 58 19.51 23.00 8.81
CA ILE A 58 19.40 21.60 8.40
C ILE A 58 19.32 20.67 9.61
N ARG A 59 18.31 19.81 9.63
CA ARG A 59 18.05 18.84 10.68
C ARG A 59 18.06 17.44 10.11
N VAL A 60 18.74 16.51 10.80
CA VAL A 60 18.79 15.10 10.41
C VAL A 60 18.07 14.24 11.46
N ILE A 61 17.07 13.47 11.02
CA ILE A 61 16.37 12.47 11.81
C ILE A 61 16.77 11.09 11.32
N ARG A 62 17.26 10.25 12.23
CA ARG A 62 17.49 8.81 11.98
C ARG A 62 16.37 7.98 12.61
N ARG A 63 15.71 7.15 11.81
CA ARG A 63 14.59 6.30 12.24
C ARG A 63 15.03 4.84 12.37
N ILE A 64 15.10 4.35 13.61
CA ILE A 64 15.55 2.98 13.91
C ILE A 64 14.33 2.05 14.03
N GLY A 65 14.41 0.86 13.42
CA GLY A 65 13.40 -0.20 13.56
C GLY A 65 12.09 0.02 12.78
N ARG A 66 12.01 1.06 11.95
CA ARG A 66 10.86 1.39 11.10
C ARG A 66 11.34 1.95 9.77
N ARG A 67 10.59 1.69 8.68
CA ARG A 67 10.92 2.15 7.32
C ARG A 67 9.66 2.50 6.53
N GLY A 68 9.78 3.39 5.54
CA GLY A 68 8.75 3.72 4.57
C GLY A 68 8.80 5.18 4.12
N LEU A 69 8.66 5.41 2.81
CA LEU A 69 8.72 6.74 2.21
C LEU A 69 7.65 7.69 2.78
N SER A 70 6.38 7.29 2.74
CA SER A 70 5.29 8.15 3.24
C SER A 70 5.38 8.36 4.75
N SER A 71 5.82 7.37 5.53
CA SER A 71 6.02 7.57 6.96
C SER A 71 7.17 8.53 7.24
N ALA A 72 8.24 8.55 6.43
CA ALA A 72 9.35 9.50 6.55
C ALA A 72 8.87 10.92 6.30
N ILE A 73 8.10 11.11 5.23
CA ILE A 73 7.49 12.39 4.88
C ILE A 73 6.58 12.89 5.99
N MET A 74 5.70 12.02 6.52
CA MET A 74 4.80 12.36 7.61
C MET A 74 5.55 12.84 8.85
N GLU A 75 6.61 12.13 9.25
CA GLU A 75 7.43 12.51 10.40
C GLU A 75 8.14 13.85 10.18
N GLY A 76 8.67 14.09 8.97
CA GLY A 76 9.24 15.37 8.59
C GLY A 76 8.23 16.52 8.62
N PHE A 77 7.02 16.29 8.12
CA PHE A 77 5.94 17.29 8.17
C PHE A 77 5.50 17.63 9.58
N LEU A 78 5.39 16.64 10.47
CA LEU A 78 4.96 16.85 11.85
C LEU A 78 5.94 17.70 12.67
N ILE A 79 7.25 17.63 12.38
CA ILE A 79 8.29 18.38 13.10
C ILE A 79 8.75 19.66 12.38
N ALA A 80 8.17 19.94 11.21
CA ALA A 80 8.46 21.11 10.41
C ALA A 80 7.88 22.38 11.04
N LYS A 81 8.65 23.46 11.02
CA LYS A 81 8.33 24.78 11.57
C LYS A 81 7.76 25.74 10.51
N GLY A 82 7.98 25.47 9.23
CA GLY A 82 7.55 26.33 8.13
C GLY A 82 6.06 26.24 7.81
N ASP A 83 5.51 27.33 7.28
CA ASP A 83 4.11 27.44 6.84
C ASP A 83 3.86 26.83 5.45
N VAL A 84 4.94 26.49 4.73
CA VAL A 84 4.92 25.75 3.48
C VAL A 84 5.79 24.52 3.64
N LEU A 85 5.19 23.35 3.51
CA LEU A 85 5.87 22.06 3.60
C LEU A 85 6.17 21.57 2.19
N ALA A 86 7.40 21.15 1.94
CA ALA A 86 7.85 20.64 0.65
C ALA A 86 8.42 19.24 0.80
N VAL A 87 8.27 18.42 -0.25
CA VAL A 87 8.89 17.11 -0.33
C VAL A 87 9.65 17.02 -1.63
N MET A 88 10.85 16.45 -1.58
CA MET A 88 11.64 16.11 -2.75
C MET A 88 12.44 14.84 -2.47
N ASP A 89 12.41 13.88 -3.39
CA ASP A 89 13.31 12.72 -3.33
C ASP A 89 14.78 13.16 -3.41
N ALA A 90 15.65 12.47 -2.67
CA ALA A 90 17.08 12.82 -2.54
C ALA A 90 17.99 12.16 -3.59
N ASP A 91 17.44 11.68 -4.72
CA ASP A 91 18.14 10.84 -5.70
C ASP A 91 18.61 11.59 -6.96
N GLY A 92 18.50 12.93 -6.94
CA GLY A 92 18.90 13.82 -8.03
C GLY A 92 17.94 13.86 -9.22
N GLN A 93 16.81 13.15 -9.18
CA GLN A 93 15.88 13.12 -10.33
C GLN A 93 14.93 14.32 -10.40
N HIS A 94 14.72 15.00 -9.28
CA HIS A 94 13.88 16.18 -9.21
C HIS A 94 14.65 17.45 -9.59
N ASP A 95 13.98 18.33 -10.33
CA ASP A 95 14.51 19.63 -10.72
C ASP A 95 14.49 20.59 -9.51
N ILE A 96 15.64 20.76 -8.87
CA ILE A 96 15.82 21.60 -7.68
C ILE A 96 15.42 23.06 -7.97
N ASP A 97 15.66 23.53 -9.19
CA ASP A 97 15.37 24.91 -9.60
C ASP A 97 13.85 25.20 -9.67
N LEU A 98 13.01 24.17 -9.60
CA LEU A 98 11.57 24.31 -9.49
C LEU A 98 11.11 24.62 -8.05
N ILE A 99 11.91 24.36 -7.01
CA ILE A 99 11.50 24.58 -5.61
C ILE A 99 11.05 26.04 -5.36
N PRO A 100 11.77 27.08 -5.81
CA PRO A 100 11.33 28.47 -5.67
C PRO A 100 9.99 28.75 -6.35
N ALA A 101 9.75 28.16 -7.52
CA ALA A 101 8.50 28.34 -8.26
C ALA A 101 7.32 27.65 -7.56
N LEU A 102 7.52 26.44 -7.03
CA LEU A 102 6.52 25.75 -6.22
C LEU A 102 6.20 26.54 -4.95
N TYR A 103 7.22 27.02 -4.22
CA TYR A 103 7.05 27.86 -3.04
C TYR A 103 6.27 29.13 -3.37
N LYS A 104 6.62 29.82 -4.46
CA LYS A 104 5.92 31.03 -4.93
C LYS A 104 4.46 30.73 -5.30
N ALA A 105 4.17 29.58 -5.91
CA ALA A 105 2.81 29.17 -6.22
C ALA A 105 1.96 28.98 -4.95
N ALA A 106 2.53 28.34 -3.92
CA ALA A 106 1.86 28.20 -2.62
C ALA A 106 1.62 29.56 -1.96
N MET A 107 2.64 30.42 -1.93
CA MET A 107 2.53 31.79 -1.40
C MET A 107 1.52 32.63 -2.17
N GLY A 108 1.37 32.40 -3.48
CA GLY A 108 0.38 33.03 -4.37
C GLY A 108 -1.05 32.47 -4.27
N GLY A 109 -1.34 31.64 -3.27
CA GLY A 109 -2.69 31.17 -2.95
C GLY A 109 -3.02 29.74 -3.37
N ALA A 110 -2.07 28.97 -3.92
CA ALA A 110 -2.26 27.54 -4.04
C ALA A 110 -2.13 26.87 -2.66
N ASP A 111 -3.05 25.97 -2.34
CA ASP A 111 -2.95 25.13 -1.15
C ASP A 111 -1.95 24.00 -1.35
N VAL A 112 -1.89 23.46 -2.57
CA VAL A 112 -0.93 22.45 -3.01
C VAL A 112 -0.36 22.85 -4.38
N ALA A 113 0.95 22.80 -4.54
CA ALA A 113 1.60 22.93 -5.84
C ALA A 113 2.50 21.72 -6.13
N ILE A 114 2.41 21.15 -7.33
CA ILE A 114 2.96 19.85 -7.68
C ILE A 114 3.91 20.01 -8.87
N GLY A 115 5.13 19.51 -8.75
CA GLY A 115 5.98 19.26 -9.91
C GLY A 115 5.39 18.10 -10.71
N SER A 116 4.96 18.36 -11.94
CA SER A 116 4.20 17.42 -12.76
C SER A 116 4.92 17.07 -14.05
N ARG A 117 5.03 15.76 -14.31
CA ARG A 117 5.69 15.22 -15.53
C ARG A 117 4.74 15.14 -16.73
N TYR A 118 3.43 15.29 -16.51
CA TYR A 118 2.39 14.94 -17.48
C TYR A 118 1.57 16.12 -17.98
N ILE A 119 1.92 17.35 -17.60
CA ILE A 119 1.35 18.58 -18.17
C ILE A 119 2.24 19.15 -19.29
N ALA A 120 1.72 20.11 -20.05
CA ALA A 120 2.46 20.74 -21.14
C ALA A 120 3.77 21.38 -20.63
N GLY A 121 4.91 21.03 -21.26
CA GLY A 121 6.25 21.44 -20.84
C GLY A 121 6.93 20.46 -19.86
N GLY A 122 6.21 19.49 -19.32
CA GLY A 122 6.76 18.43 -18.47
C GLY A 122 7.25 17.22 -19.28
N GLY A 123 8.14 16.42 -18.69
CA GLY A 123 8.71 15.26 -19.36
C GLY A 123 9.24 14.20 -18.39
N VAL A 124 9.40 12.97 -18.88
CA VAL A 124 9.96 11.83 -18.12
C VAL A 124 11.41 11.50 -18.50
N GLY A 125 12.10 12.40 -19.22
CA GLY A 125 13.46 12.19 -19.68
C GLY A 125 13.62 10.92 -20.53
N GLN A 126 14.64 10.11 -20.23
CA GLN A 126 15.00 8.88 -20.97
C GLN A 126 14.31 7.60 -20.44
N TRP A 127 13.04 7.65 -20.04
CA TRP A 127 12.35 6.42 -19.62
C TRP A 127 12.14 5.45 -20.78
N ASP A 128 12.35 4.15 -20.51
CA ASP A 128 11.93 3.07 -21.41
C ASP A 128 10.42 3.19 -21.72
N GLY A 129 10.05 3.02 -22.99
CA GLY A 129 8.67 3.23 -23.48
C GLY A 129 7.64 2.33 -22.79
N ARG A 130 8.06 1.13 -22.35
CA ARG A 130 7.22 0.21 -21.56
C ARG A 130 6.97 0.74 -20.14
N ARG A 131 8.02 1.24 -19.48
CA ARG A 131 7.91 1.88 -18.15
C ARG A 131 7.01 3.11 -18.21
N HIS A 132 7.12 3.90 -19.28
CA HIS A 132 6.26 5.05 -19.51
C HIS A 132 4.77 4.66 -19.67
N HIS A 133 4.47 3.66 -20.49
CA HIS A 133 3.09 3.17 -20.68
C HIS A 133 2.48 2.61 -19.41
N LEU A 134 3.21 1.76 -18.68
CA LEU A 134 2.75 1.21 -17.41
C LEU A 134 2.47 2.31 -16.37
N SER A 135 3.36 3.30 -16.27
CA SER A 135 3.16 4.45 -15.38
C SER A 135 1.92 5.25 -15.77
N ARG A 136 1.70 5.51 -17.06
CA ARG A 136 0.51 6.25 -17.52
C ARG A 136 -0.78 5.48 -17.28
N LEU A 137 -0.77 4.16 -17.47
CA LEU A 137 -1.93 3.31 -17.17
C LEU A 137 -2.24 3.34 -15.68
N ALA A 138 -1.23 3.15 -14.82
CA ALA A 138 -1.38 3.24 -13.38
C ALA A 138 -1.95 4.61 -12.96
N THR A 139 -1.39 5.71 -13.49
CA THR A 139 -1.88 7.07 -13.21
C THR A 139 -3.33 7.26 -13.64
N ARG A 140 -3.75 6.77 -14.81
CA ARG A 140 -5.14 6.86 -15.27
C ARG A 140 -6.09 6.09 -14.34
N LEU A 141 -5.72 4.88 -13.94
CA LEU A 141 -6.52 4.09 -13.01
C LEU A 141 -6.65 4.81 -11.67
N THR A 142 -5.55 5.33 -11.12
CA THR A 142 -5.57 6.13 -9.89
C THR A 142 -6.51 7.32 -9.99
N ARG A 143 -6.43 8.10 -11.08
CA ARG A 143 -7.30 9.28 -11.26
C ARG A 143 -8.78 8.89 -11.29
N TRP A 144 -9.11 7.78 -11.93
CA TRP A 144 -10.48 7.29 -12.02
C TRP A 144 -11.00 6.76 -10.68
N PHE A 145 -10.24 5.88 -10.02
CA PHE A 145 -10.63 5.27 -8.74
C PHE A 145 -10.66 6.27 -7.58
N CYS A 146 -9.67 7.16 -7.51
CA CYS A 146 -9.52 8.14 -6.43
C CYS A 146 -10.21 9.49 -6.72
N ARG A 147 -10.81 9.66 -7.91
CA ARG A 147 -11.49 10.89 -8.35
C ARG A 147 -10.63 12.15 -8.25
N VAL A 148 -9.32 12.04 -8.49
CA VAL A 148 -8.37 13.16 -8.46
C VAL A 148 -8.21 13.77 -9.86
N SER A 149 -8.29 15.11 -9.95
CA SER A 149 -8.26 15.85 -11.22
C SER A 149 -6.84 16.13 -11.76
N VAL A 150 -5.84 16.08 -10.89
CA VAL A 150 -4.40 16.33 -11.16
C VAL A 150 -3.85 15.37 -12.22
N ALA A 151 -2.98 15.86 -13.10
CA ALA A 151 -2.35 15.05 -14.15
C ALA A 151 -1.30 14.08 -13.60
N ASP A 152 -0.51 14.48 -12.60
CA ASP A 152 0.52 13.65 -11.95
C ASP A 152 0.31 13.46 -10.42
N PRO A 153 -0.71 12.69 -10.01
CA PRO A 153 -0.99 12.44 -8.58
C PRO A 153 0.06 11.56 -7.88
N MET A 154 1.03 11.03 -8.61
CA MET A 154 2.06 10.11 -8.11
C MET A 154 3.42 10.79 -7.94
N SER A 155 3.49 12.11 -8.14
CA SER A 155 4.72 12.88 -7.99
C SER A 155 5.25 12.82 -6.56
N GLY A 156 6.58 12.63 -6.44
CA GLY A 156 7.31 12.78 -5.17
C GLY A 156 7.79 14.21 -4.93
N PHE A 157 7.39 15.15 -5.78
CA PHE A 157 7.86 16.53 -5.76
C PHE A 157 6.69 17.50 -5.71
N PHE A 158 6.42 18.03 -4.52
CA PHE A 158 5.30 18.93 -4.29
C PHE A 158 5.51 19.79 -3.05
N VAL A 159 4.69 20.83 -2.93
CA VAL A 159 4.55 21.65 -1.74
C VAL A 159 3.09 21.72 -1.31
N ILE A 160 2.86 21.81 -0.01
CA ILE A 160 1.54 21.96 0.62
C ILE A 160 1.62 23.04 1.69
N ARG A 161 0.58 23.87 1.78
CA ARG A 161 0.43 24.83 2.88
C ARG A 161 0.22 24.08 4.20
N LYS A 162 0.90 24.50 5.26
CA LYS A 162 0.83 23.84 6.57
C LYS A 162 -0.60 23.74 7.09
N HIS A 163 -1.41 24.80 6.97
CA HIS A 163 -2.82 24.75 7.39
C HIS A 163 -3.64 23.70 6.63
N THR A 164 -3.35 23.48 5.34
CA THR A 164 -4.00 22.46 4.51
C THR A 164 -3.58 21.06 4.93
N PHE A 165 -2.29 20.85 5.24
CA PHE A 165 -1.80 19.60 5.79
C PHE A 165 -2.43 19.30 7.16
N ASP A 166 -2.42 20.26 8.08
CA ASP A 166 -2.95 20.10 9.44
C ASP A 166 -4.45 19.73 9.42
N ALA A 167 -5.21 20.21 8.43
CA ALA A 167 -6.62 19.89 8.26
C ALA A 167 -6.92 18.44 7.84
N ILE A 168 -5.91 17.71 7.35
CA ILE A 168 -6.06 16.33 6.85
C ILE A 168 -5.14 15.33 7.55
N ALA A 169 -4.20 15.80 8.38
CA ALA A 169 -3.11 15.00 8.94
C ALA A 169 -3.58 13.77 9.73
N ASP A 170 -4.75 13.86 10.38
CA ASP A 170 -5.38 12.78 11.15
C ASP A 170 -5.95 11.65 10.26
N ARG A 171 -6.22 11.93 8.99
CA ARG A 171 -6.79 10.98 8.01
C ARG A 171 -5.74 10.31 7.14
N LEU A 172 -4.53 10.87 7.08
CA LEU A 172 -3.45 10.33 6.27
C LEU A 172 -2.96 8.98 6.82
N LYS A 173 -2.67 8.05 5.91
CA LYS A 173 -2.13 6.72 6.20
C LYS A 173 -0.61 6.72 5.94
N PRO A 174 0.24 6.76 6.98
CA PRO A 174 1.70 6.81 6.81
C PRO A 174 2.29 5.51 6.23
N THR A 175 1.50 4.46 6.05
CA THR A 175 1.93 3.17 5.48
C THR A 175 1.88 3.12 3.94
N GLY A 176 1.34 4.15 3.27
CA GLY A 176 1.11 4.13 1.82
C GLY A 176 2.36 4.33 0.94
N PHE A 177 2.24 3.99 -0.35
CA PHE A 177 3.30 4.12 -1.36
C PHE A 177 3.57 5.57 -1.81
N LYS A 178 2.53 6.42 -1.90
CA LYS A 178 2.65 7.81 -2.37
C LYS A 178 1.86 8.78 -1.51
N MET A 179 2.58 9.53 -0.68
CA MET A 179 2.02 10.57 0.18
C MET A 179 1.17 11.59 -0.59
N LEU A 180 1.61 12.03 -1.78
CA LEU A 180 0.84 13.00 -2.57
C LEU A 180 -0.56 12.49 -2.93
N LEU A 181 -0.68 11.22 -3.34
CA LEU A 181 -1.98 10.64 -3.67
C LEU A 181 -2.88 10.64 -2.43
N ASP A 182 -2.33 10.27 -1.27
CA ASP A 182 -3.08 10.23 -0.02
C ASP A 182 -3.53 11.61 0.47
N ILE A 183 -2.68 12.62 0.27
CA ILE A 183 -3.06 14.02 0.45
C ILE A 183 -4.23 14.36 -0.47
N LEU A 184 -4.08 14.14 -1.79
CA LEU A 184 -5.08 14.53 -2.80
C LEU A 184 -6.45 13.88 -2.57
N VAL A 185 -6.49 12.66 -2.06
CA VAL A 185 -7.73 11.93 -1.72
C VAL A 185 -8.46 12.56 -0.54
N HIS A 186 -7.72 13.09 0.44
CA HIS A 186 -8.28 13.62 1.68
C HIS A 186 -8.44 15.14 1.68
N LEU A 187 -8.01 15.83 0.62
CA LEU A 187 -8.16 17.29 0.49
C LEU A 187 -9.63 17.72 0.63
N PRO A 188 -9.91 18.78 1.38
CA PRO A 188 -11.24 19.37 1.42
C PRO A 188 -11.75 19.80 0.03
N PRO A 189 -13.06 19.78 -0.21
CA PRO A 189 -13.63 20.40 -1.40
C PRO A 189 -13.26 21.89 -1.47
N GLY A 190 -12.87 22.36 -2.66
CA GLY A 190 -12.48 23.75 -2.89
C GLY A 190 -10.99 24.06 -2.67
N THR A 191 -10.18 23.08 -2.27
CA THR A 191 -8.71 23.24 -2.21
C THR A 191 -8.12 23.58 -3.58
N THR A 192 -7.27 24.59 -3.63
CA THR A 192 -6.63 25.04 -4.87
C THR A 192 -5.33 24.26 -5.12
N VAL A 193 -5.33 23.41 -6.14
CA VAL A 193 -4.16 22.63 -6.55
C VAL A 193 -3.60 23.18 -7.87
N ARG A 194 -2.28 23.39 -7.95
CA ARG A 194 -1.58 23.82 -9.17
C ARG A 194 -0.49 22.82 -9.58
N GLU A 195 -0.34 22.61 -10.87
CA GLU A 195 0.74 21.78 -11.43
C GLU A 195 1.75 22.67 -12.17
N LEU A 196 3.04 22.48 -11.90
CA LEU A 196 4.14 23.14 -12.60
C LEU A 196 4.93 22.08 -13.38
N PRO A 197 5.25 22.32 -14.66
CA PRO A 197 5.93 21.34 -15.49
C PRO A 197 7.40 21.20 -15.04
N TYR A 198 7.92 19.97 -15.06
CA TYR A 198 9.36 19.74 -14.99
C TYR A 198 9.75 18.47 -15.77
N THR A 199 11.05 18.36 -16.06
CA THR A 199 11.61 17.17 -16.70
C THR A 199 12.24 16.27 -15.64
N PHE A 200 11.74 15.05 -15.51
CA PHE A 200 12.28 14.06 -14.59
C PHE A 200 13.68 13.60 -15.05
N GLY A 201 14.68 13.83 -14.22
CA GLY A 201 16.07 13.49 -14.48
C GLY A 201 16.37 11.99 -14.42
N ILE A 202 17.58 11.63 -14.85
CA ILE A 202 18.14 10.30 -14.63
C ILE A 202 18.69 10.27 -13.21
N ARG A 203 18.53 9.14 -12.51
CA ARG A 203 19.11 8.95 -11.16
C ARG A 203 20.63 9.11 -11.25
N GLU A 204 21.21 10.00 -10.44
CA GLU A 204 22.67 10.25 -10.48
C GLU A 204 23.44 9.04 -9.91
N HIS A 205 23.01 8.51 -8.76
CA HIS A 205 23.62 7.34 -8.11
C HIS A 205 22.58 6.38 -7.49
N GLY A 206 22.90 5.08 -7.47
CA GLY A 206 22.14 4.02 -6.77
C GLY A 206 21.17 3.19 -7.63
N GLU A 207 20.55 2.17 -7.05
CA GLU A 207 19.57 1.30 -7.71
C GLU A 207 18.11 1.71 -7.46
N SER A 208 17.20 1.35 -8.37
CA SER A 208 15.77 1.62 -8.22
C SER A 208 15.16 0.74 -7.13
N LYS A 209 14.52 1.37 -6.14
CA LYS A 209 13.88 0.69 -4.99
C LYS A 209 12.47 0.16 -5.30
N LEU A 210 12.03 0.17 -6.57
CA LEU A 210 10.70 -0.31 -6.99
C LEU A 210 10.64 -1.84 -6.97
N SER A 211 10.47 -2.40 -5.78
CA SER A 211 10.26 -3.85 -5.59
C SER A 211 8.82 -4.27 -5.92
N TRP A 212 8.59 -5.57 -6.15
CA TRP A 212 7.25 -6.14 -6.31
C TRP A 212 6.34 -5.83 -5.11
N LYS A 213 6.90 -5.80 -3.91
CA LYS A 213 6.18 -5.43 -2.67
C LYS A 213 5.56 -4.04 -2.77
N VAL A 214 6.32 -3.08 -3.31
CA VAL A 214 5.88 -1.70 -3.50
C VAL A 214 4.71 -1.59 -4.47
N GLN A 215 4.67 -2.43 -5.51
CA GLN A 215 3.55 -2.48 -6.45
C GLN A 215 2.29 -3.05 -5.80
N LEU A 216 2.43 -4.06 -4.94
CA LEU A 216 1.31 -4.60 -4.16
C LEU A 216 0.78 -3.58 -3.17
N ASP A 217 1.65 -2.88 -2.42
CA ASP A 217 1.25 -1.84 -1.47
C ASP A 217 0.43 -0.73 -2.17
N PHE A 218 0.78 -0.39 -3.41
CA PHE A 218 0.01 0.54 -4.24
C PHE A 218 -1.38 0.01 -4.61
N LEU A 219 -1.49 -1.25 -5.02
CA LEU A 219 -2.79 -1.87 -5.33
C LEU A 219 -3.68 -1.99 -4.10
N GLU A 220 -3.11 -2.36 -2.95
CA GLU A 220 -3.83 -2.40 -1.68
C GLU A 220 -4.33 -1.01 -1.28
N TYR A 221 -3.50 0.02 -1.45
CA TYR A 221 -3.91 1.40 -1.21
C TYR A 221 -5.05 1.86 -2.12
N LEU A 222 -4.95 1.60 -3.44
CA LEU A 222 -6.02 1.95 -4.39
C LEU A 222 -7.34 1.26 -4.03
N TYR A 223 -7.27 -0.01 -3.62
CA TYR A 223 -8.44 -0.74 -3.15
C TYR A 223 -9.03 -0.09 -1.90
N ASP A 224 -8.20 0.19 -0.90
CA ASP A 224 -8.62 0.78 0.38
C ASP A 224 -9.36 2.12 0.20
N VAL A 225 -8.86 2.98 -0.69
CA VAL A 225 -9.46 4.30 -0.96
C VAL A 225 -10.75 4.18 -1.77
N SER A 226 -10.85 3.22 -2.68
CA SER A 226 -12.00 3.10 -3.58
C SER A 226 -13.13 2.24 -3.01
N LEU A 227 -12.84 0.99 -2.68
CA LEU A 227 -13.80 -0.03 -2.28
C LEU A 227 -13.67 -0.43 -0.80
N GLY A 228 -12.54 -0.11 -0.16
CA GLY A 228 -12.23 -0.48 1.23
C GLY A 228 -13.22 0.05 2.26
N THR A 229 -13.93 1.14 1.94
CA THR A 229 -15.00 1.70 2.78
C THR A 229 -16.24 0.80 2.83
N VAL A 230 -16.47 -0.01 1.79
CA VAL A 230 -17.63 -0.91 1.69
C VAL A 230 -17.23 -2.35 2.00
N ILE A 231 -16.11 -2.81 1.41
CA ILE A 231 -15.63 -4.18 1.52
C ILE A 231 -14.20 -4.13 2.08
N PRO A 232 -13.93 -4.67 3.28
CA PRO A 232 -12.60 -4.66 3.85
C PRO A 232 -11.61 -5.47 3.01
N LEU A 233 -10.38 -4.98 2.80
CA LEU A 233 -9.33 -5.70 2.06
C LEU A 233 -9.03 -7.08 2.67
N LEU A 234 -9.09 -7.20 4.00
CA LEU A 234 -8.96 -8.48 4.69
C LEU A 234 -10.02 -9.50 4.25
N PHE A 235 -11.25 -9.06 3.99
CA PHE A 235 -12.32 -9.93 3.50
C PHE A 235 -12.03 -10.40 2.07
N VAL A 236 -11.52 -9.52 1.21
CA VAL A 236 -11.11 -9.89 -0.16
C VAL A 236 -9.97 -10.89 -0.15
N LYS A 237 -8.90 -10.64 0.63
CA LYS A 237 -7.80 -11.58 0.81
C LYS A 237 -8.31 -12.94 1.29
N TYR A 238 -9.22 -12.94 2.27
CA TYR A 238 -9.87 -14.16 2.76
C TYR A 238 -10.64 -14.92 1.66
N CYS A 239 -11.40 -14.21 0.82
CA CYS A 239 -12.13 -14.81 -0.31
C CYS A 239 -11.19 -15.39 -1.36
N ILE A 240 -10.08 -14.71 -1.68
CA ILE A 240 -9.05 -15.21 -2.61
C ILE A 240 -8.47 -16.52 -2.09
N VAL A 241 -8.11 -16.58 -0.80
CA VAL A 241 -7.60 -17.81 -0.17
C VAL A 241 -8.66 -18.91 -0.24
N GLY A 242 -9.92 -18.62 0.08
CA GLY A 242 -11.02 -19.58 -0.02
C GLY A 242 -11.19 -20.17 -1.43
N THR A 243 -11.14 -19.32 -2.47
CA THR A 243 -11.23 -19.76 -3.87
C THR A 243 -10.05 -20.64 -4.27
N LEU A 244 -8.83 -20.29 -3.87
CA LEU A 244 -7.66 -21.15 -4.07
C LEU A 244 -7.81 -22.49 -3.32
N GLY A 245 -8.39 -22.46 -2.13
CA GLY A 245 -8.75 -23.63 -1.35
C GLY A 245 -9.66 -24.61 -2.11
N VAL A 246 -10.64 -24.11 -2.87
CA VAL A 246 -11.50 -24.96 -3.72
C VAL A 246 -10.69 -25.69 -4.81
N VAL A 247 -9.71 -25.00 -5.41
CA VAL A 247 -8.80 -25.62 -6.40
C VAL A 247 -7.94 -26.69 -5.73
N VAL A 248 -7.40 -26.41 -4.54
CA VAL A 248 -6.61 -27.37 -3.75
C VAL A 248 -7.47 -28.58 -3.36
N GLN A 249 -8.69 -28.37 -2.88
CA GLN A 249 -9.63 -29.43 -2.53
C GLN A 249 -9.90 -30.33 -3.73
N THR A 250 -10.22 -29.73 -4.88
CA THR A 250 -10.53 -30.48 -6.11
C THR A 250 -9.32 -31.30 -6.56
N SER A 251 -8.12 -30.72 -6.52
CA SER A 251 -6.87 -31.39 -6.89
C SER A 251 -6.51 -32.52 -5.93
N ALA A 252 -6.67 -32.30 -4.62
CA ALA A 252 -6.44 -33.29 -3.58
C ALA A 252 -7.43 -34.46 -3.70
N TYR A 253 -8.71 -34.17 -3.98
CA TYR A 253 -9.70 -35.21 -4.24
C TYR A 253 -9.30 -36.09 -5.43
N TYR A 254 -8.88 -35.50 -6.56
CA TYR A 254 -8.41 -36.27 -7.71
C TYR A 254 -7.22 -37.16 -7.36
N LEU A 255 -6.25 -36.63 -6.61
CA LEU A 255 -5.08 -37.38 -6.15
C LEU A 255 -5.47 -38.57 -5.24
N PHE A 256 -6.23 -38.33 -4.16
CA PHE A 256 -6.64 -39.39 -3.23
C PHE A 256 -7.55 -40.42 -3.90
N SER A 257 -8.48 -39.97 -4.75
CA SER A 257 -9.36 -40.85 -5.50
C SER A 257 -8.59 -41.76 -6.47
N ALA A 258 -7.47 -41.29 -7.03
CA ALA A 258 -6.58 -42.11 -7.87
C ALA A 258 -5.81 -43.14 -7.04
N LEU A 259 -5.32 -42.77 -5.85
CA LEU A 259 -4.62 -43.68 -4.95
C LEU A 259 -5.50 -44.82 -4.43
N PHE A 260 -6.79 -44.56 -4.18
CA PHE A 260 -7.74 -45.58 -3.74
C PHE A 260 -8.33 -46.42 -4.87
N ARG A 261 -8.01 -46.10 -6.13
CA ARG A 261 -8.59 -46.77 -7.30
C ARG A 261 -7.90 -48.12 -7.55
N ASN A 262 -8.27 -49.13 -6.76
CA ASN A 262 -7.83 -50.53 -6.96
C ASN A 262 -8.69 -51.30 -7.99
N SER A 263 -9.78 -50.72 -8.50
CA SER A 263 -10.68 -51.29 -9.51
C SER A 263 -11.31 -50.16 -10.36
N ALA A 264 -12.01 -50.50 -11.46
CA ALA A 264 -12.56 -49.51 -12.41
C ALA A 264 -13.51 -48.47 -11.77
N ALA A 265 -14.10 -48.75 -10.60
CA ALA A 265 -14.96 -47.84 -9.85
C ALA A 265 -14.55 -47.72 -8.37
N LEU A 266 -14.75 -46.53 -7.78
CA LEU A 266 -14.57 -46.26 -6.35
C LEU A 266 -15.78 -46.78 -5.56
N THR A 267 -15.53 -47.50 -4.46
CA THR A 267 -16.58 -47.80 -3.48
C THR A 267 -17.01 -46.54 -2.72
N VAL A 268 -18.23 -46.49 -2.17
CA VAL A 268 -18.72 -45.38 -1.33
C VAL A 268 -17.78 -45.05 -0.16
N PHE A 269 -17.19 -46.07 0.47
CA PHE A 269 -16.22 -45.87 1.56
C PHE A 269 -14.99 -45.09 1.09
N HIS A 270 -14.29 -45.59 0.06
CA HIS A 270 -13.11 -44.92 -0.52
C HIS A 270 -13.42 -43.51 -1.07
N PHE A 271 -14.60 -43.31 -1.67
CA PHE A 271 -15.06 -41.98 -2.08
C PHE A 271 -15.17 -41.03 -0.88
N SER A 272 -15.83 -41.46 0.18
CA SER A 272 -16.04 -40.64 1.38
C SER A 272 -14.72 -40.28 2.06
N VAL A 273 -13.80 -41.24 2.16
CA VAL A 273 -12.44 -41.01 2.69
C VAL A 273 -11.68 -40.01 1.82
N ALA A 274 -11.72 -40.14 0.50
CA ALA A 274 -11.07 -39.19 -0.42
C ALA A 274 -11.61 -37.76 -0.27
N VAL A 275 -12.94 -37.61 -0.12
CA VAL A 275 -13.58 -36.31 0.10
C VAL A 275 -13.14 -35.69 1.43
N LEU A 276 -13.14 -36.47 2.53
CA LEU A 276 -12.71 -35.97 3.84
C LEU A 276 -11.25 -35.51 3.84
N LEU A 277 -10.35 -36.30 3.26
CA LEU A 277 -8.94 -35.95 3.13
C LEU A 277 -8.73 -34.70 2.26
N ALA A 278 -9.51 -34.55 1.20
CA ALA A 278 -9.47 -33.38 0.33
C ALA A 278 -9.94 -32.11 1.05
N ILE A 279 -11.03 -32.19 1.81
CA ILE A 279 -11.55 -31.08 2.64
C ILE A 279 -10.48 -30.65 3.64
N GLU A 280 -9.91 -31.59 4.40
CA GLU A 280 -8.89 -31.28 5.41
C GLU A 280 -7.63 -30.66 4.78
N THR A 281 -7.20 -31.18 3.63
CA THR A 281 -6.06 -30.62 2.89
C THR A 281 -6.31 -29.14 2.51
N ALA A 282 -7.52 -28.82 2.06
CA ALA A 282 -7.90 -27.45 1.74
C ALA A 282 -8.01 -26.55 2.98
N ILE A 283 -8.51 -27.07 4.10
CA ILE A 283 -8.56 -26.32 5.38
C ILE A 283 -7.15 -26.00 5.87
N ILE A 284 -6.22 -26.97 5.83
CA ILE A 284 -4.81 -26.77 6.18
C ILE A 284 -4.18 -25.70 5.27
N PHE A 285 -4.35 -25.83 3.96
CA PHE A 285 -3.85 -24.85 3.00
C PHE A 285 -4.39 -23.44 3.29
N ASN A 286 -5.71 -23.31 3.46
CA ASN A 286 -6.36 -22.04 3.76
C ASN A 286 -5.86 -21.43 5.07
N PHE A 287 -5.70 -22.24 6.12
CA PHE A 287 -5.18 -21.79 7.40
C PHE A 287 -3.76 -21.25 7.27
N LEU A 288 -2.87 -22.00 6.62
CA LEU A 288 -1.47 -21.62 6.45
C LEU A 288 -1.34 -20.33 5.63
N LEU A 289 -2.08 -20.21 4.53
CA LEU A 289 -2.04 -19.04 3.67
C LEU A 289 -2.68 -17.82 4.34
N ASN A 290 -3.81 -17.98 5.03
CA ASN A 290 -4.41 -16.91 5.82
C ASN A 290 -3.47 -16.43 6.94
N ASN A 291 -2.79 -17.34 7.65
CA ASN A 291 -1.85 -16.98 8.70
C ASN A 291 -0.60 -16.27 8.15
N ALA A 292 -0.15 -16.64 6.95
CA ALA A 292 1.04 -16.06 6.33
C ALA A 292 0.76 -14.72 5.61
N TRP A 293 -0.44 -14.53 5.05
CA TRP A 293 -0.76 -13.40 4.16
C TRP A 293 -1.95 -12.57 4.66
N THR A 294 -3.16 -13.14 4.75
CA THR A 294 -4.37 -12.40 5.12
C THR A 294 -4.26 -11.73 6.49
N PHE A 295 -3.82 -12.48 7.50
CA PHE A 295 -3.67 -12.03 8.88
C PHE A 295 -2.19 -11.93 9.29
N ALA A 296 -1.33 -11.54 8.35
CA ALA A 296 0.11 -11.44 8.60
C ALA A 296 0.46 -10.51 9.79
N GLY A 297 -0.36 -9.51 10.08
CA GLY A 297 -0.22 -8.61 11.23
C GLY A 297 -0.44 -9.29 12.60
N SER A 298 -1.30 -10.30 12.67
CA SER A 298 -1.61 -11.08 13.88
C SER A 298 -1.15 -12.54 13.74
N ARG A 299 -0.03 -12.76 13.04
CA ARG A 299 0.44 -14.09 12.66
C ARG A 299 0.74 -14.97 13.87
N LEU A 300 0.10 -16.14 13.89
CA LEU A 300 0.28 -17.16 14.93
C LEU A 300 1.56 -17.96 14.68
N ARG A 301 2.30 -18.26 15.76
CA ARG A 301 3.57 -19.02 15.75
C ARG A 301 3.63 -20.04 16.90
N GLY A 302 4.31 -21.17 16.69
CA GLY A 302 4.49 -22.21 17.70
C GLY A 302 3.15 -22.79 18.21
N GLY A 303 3.03 -22.99 19.53
CA GLY A 303 1.82 -23.54 20.15
C GLY A 303 0.52 -22.77 19.84
N SER A 304 0.61 -21.44 19.67
CA SER A 304 -0.54 -20.62 19.31
C SER A 304 -1.12 -20.95 17.93
N ALA A 305 -0.30 -21.45 17.00
CA ALA A 305 -0.75 -21.85 15.67
C ALA A 305 -1.61 -23.12 15.72
N PHE A 306 -1.29 -24.07 16.60
CA PHE A 306 -2.11 -25.27 16.79
C PHE A 306 -3.49 -24.95 17.37
N ILE A 307 -3.52 -24.10 18.40
CA ILE A 307 -4.79 -23.63 19.00
C ILE A 307 -5.59 -22.82 17.97
N GLY A 308 -4.91 -21.97 17.20
CA GLY A 308 -5.52 -21.23 16.10
C GLY A 308 -6.12 -22.15 15.04
N PHE A 309 -5.41 -23.20 14.65
CA PHE A 309 -5.88 -24.17 13.68
C PHE A 309 -7.13 -24.91 14.14
N ALA A 310 -7.19 -25.31 15.41
CA ALA A 310 -8.38 -25.92 15.99
C ALA A 310 -9.59 -24.96 15.99
N LYS A 311 -9.39 -23.70 16.39
CA LYS A 311 -10.43 -22.66 16.32
C LYS A 311 -10.91 -22.42 14.90
N TYR A 312 -9.98 -22.38 13.94
CA TYR A 312 -10.29 -22.21 12.52
C TYR A 312 -11.15 -23.35 12.00
N ASN A 313 -10.81 -24.61 12.33
CA ASN A 313 -11.60 -25.78 11.98
C ASN A 313 -13.04 -25.71 12.53
N VAL A 314 -13.19 -25.37 13.81
CA VAL A 314 -14.51 -25.19 14.42
C VAL A 314 -15.31 -24.10 13.70
N ALA A 315 -14.68 -22.96 13.41
CA ALA A 315 -15.32 -21.87 12.66
C ALA A 315 -15.80 -22.35 11.28
N CYS A 316 -14.94 -23.04 10.52
CA CYS A 316 -15.27 -23.61 9.21
C CYS A 316 -16.42 -24.61 9.25
N ALA A 317 -16.45 -25.48 10.27
CA ALA A 317 -17.54 -26.44 10.47
C ALA A 317 -18.89 -25.73 10.69
N PHE A 318 -18.93 -24.70 11.55
CA PHE A 318 -20.12 -23.88 11.74
C PHE A 318 -20.52 -23.12 10.47
N GLY A 319 -19.55 -22.60 9.71
CA GLY A 319 -19.84 -21.93 8.44
C GLY A 319 -20.44 -22.87 7.39
N ALA A 320 -19.99 -24.13 7.36
CA ALA A 320 -20.59 -25.16 6.50
C ALA A 320 -22.05 -25.46 6.89
N LEU A 321 -22.32 -25.56 8.21
CA LEU A 321 -23.69 -25.73 8.72
C LEU A 321 -24.57 -24.51 8.39
N ALA A 322 -24.05 -23.29 8.56
CA ALA A 322 -24.76 -22.06 8.22
C ALA A 322 -25.09 -21.98 6.72
N ASN A 323 -24.12 -22.34 5.86
CA ASN A 323 -24.34 -22.44 4.42
C ASN A 323 -25.47 -23.42 4.09
N MET A 324 -25.41 -24.64 4.64
CA MET A 324 -26.43 -25.66 4.41
C MET A 324 -27.81 -25.19 4.89
N ALA A 325 -27.90 -24.67 6.11
CA ALA A 325 -29.16 -24.21 6.70
C ALA A 325 -29.82 -23.09 5.87
N VAL A 326 -29.05 -22.08 5.47
CA VAL A 326 -29.55 -20.95 4.66
C VAL A 326 -29.95 -21.41 3.26
N SER A 327 -29.13 -22.26 2.61
CA SER A 327 -29.44 -22.81 1.30
C SER A 327 -30.76 -23.58 1.32
N THR A 328 -30.94 -24.47 2.30
CA THR A 328 -32.15 -25.29 2.42
C THR A 328 -33.37 -24.44 2.76
N PHE A 329 -33.23 -23.43 3.63
CA PHE A 329 -34.32 -22.52 3.96
C PHE A 329 -34.78 -21.69 2.77
N LEU A 330 -33.86 -21.12 1.99
CA LEU A 330 -34.22 -20.32 0.82
C LEU A 330 -34.91 -21.17 -0.26
N TYR A 331 -34.41 -22.39 -0.45
CA TYR A 331 -35.03 -23.33 -1.37
C TYR A 331 -36.44 -23.73 -0.92
N SER A 332 -36.66 -23.95 0.39
CA SER A 332 -37.96 -24.37 0.91
C SER A 332 -39.05 -23.29 0.78
N ILE A 333 -38.67 -22.01 0.73
CA ILE A 333 -39.60 -20.90 0.48
C ILE A 333 -39.78 -20.55 -1.01
N GLY A 334 -39.28 -21.41 -1.91
CA GLY A 334 -39.48 -21.27 -3.36
C GLY A 334 -38.46 -20.38 -4.07
N THR A 335 -37.33 -20.06 -3.43
CA THR A 335 -36.23 -19.36 -4.12
C THR A 335 -35.58 -20.30 -5.14
N ALA A 336 -35.12 -19.75 -6.26
CA ALA A 336 -34.40 -20.52 -7.27
C ALA A 336 -33.21 -21.30 -6.66
N GLU A 337 -32.98 -22.53 -7.13
CA GLU A 337 -31.98 -23.46 -6.59
C GLU A 337 -30.59 -22.84 -6.55
N LEU A 338 -30.11 -22.34 -7.69
CA LEU A 338 -28.77 -21.74 -7.79
C LEU A 338 -28.63 -20.51 -6.87
N VAL A 339 -29.68 -19.68 -6.77
CA VAL A 339 -29.67 -18.50 -5.90
C VAL A 339 -29.56 -18.92 -4.44
N SER A 340 -30.30 -19.96 -4.03
CA SER A 340 -30.26 -20.50 -2.67
C SER A 340 -28.86 -20.98 -2.28
N VAL A 341 -28.20 -21.73 -3.18
CA VAL A 341 -26.83 -22.23 -2.97
C VAL A 341 -25.82 -21.08 -2.89
N VAL A 342 -25.92 -20.08 -3.77
CA VAL A 342 -25.00 -18.93 -3.78
C VAL A 342 -25.15 -18.10 -2.50
N VAL A 343 -26.36 -17.86 -2.04
CA VAL A 343 -26.61 -17.09 -0.80
C VAL A 343 -26.16 -17.85 0.44
N GLY A 344 -26.37 -19.17 0.49
CA GLY A 344 -25.83 -20.01 1.56
C GLY A 344 -24.30 -19.99 1.58
N ALA A 345 -23.65 -20.16 0.42
CA ALA A 345 -22.20 -20.13 0.32
C ALA A 345 -21.64 -18.76 0.78
N ALA A 346 -22.27 -17.65 0.36
CA ALA A 346 -21.91 -16.31 0.81
C ALA A 346 -22.05 -16.16 2.33
N THR A 347 -23.13 -16.68 2.92
CA THR A 347 -23.34 -16.67 4.37
C THR A 347 -22.25 -17.44 5.11
N GLY A 348 -21.89 -18.63 4.63
CA GLY A 348 -20.81 -19.43 5.20
C GLY A 348 -19.45 -18.73 5.12
N VAL A 349 -19.14 -18.06 4.01
CA VAL A 349 -17.90 -17.28 3.85
C VAL A 349 -17.85 -16.10 4.82
N VAL A 350 -18.94 -15.34 4.95
CA VAL A 350 -19.04 -14.19 5.87
C VAL A 350 -18.89 -14.65 7.33
N TRP A 351 -19.53 -15.77 7.71
CA TRP A 351 -19.36 -16.38 9.02
C TRP A 351 -17.90 -16.76 9.27
N ASN A 352 -17.30 -17.52 8.35
CA ASN A 352 -15.93 -18.01 8.48
C ASN A 352 -14.93 -16.86 8.59
N TYR A 353 -15.09 -15.81 7.80
CA TYR A 353 -14.26 -14.61 7.89
C TYR A 353 -14.40 -13.92 9.25
N THR A 354 -15.64 -13.69 9.70
CA THR A 354 -15.93 -13.00 10.97
C THR A 354 -15.33 -13.76 12.15
N MET A 355 -15.56 -15.08 12.21
CA MET A 355 -15.02 -15.94 13.26
C MET A 355 -13.50 -16.02 13.22
N SER A 356 -12.92 -16.11 12.02
CA SER A 356 -11.47 -16.10 11.84
C SER A 356 -10.85 -14.83 12.41
N ARG A 357 -11.43 -13.67 12.10
CA ARG A 357 -10.96 -12.36 12.58
C ARG A 357 -11.18 -12.16 14.08
N MET A 358 -12.31 -12.61 14.63
CA MET A 358 -12.67 -12.35 16.02
C MET A 358 -12.11 -13.38 17.01
N VAL A 359 -11.85 -14.61 16.58
CA VAL A 359 -11.53 -15.72 17.49
C VAL A 359 -10.16 -16.33 17.22
N THR A 360 -9.82 -16.53 15.95
CA THR A 360 -8.57 -17.21 15.55
C THR A 360 -7.38 -16.26 15.52
N TRP A 361 -7.48 -15.17 14.76
CA TRP A 361 -6.42 -14.15 14.60
C TRP A 361 -6.85 -12.84 15.27
N LYS A 362 -6.82 -12.84 16.61
CA LYS A 362 -7.10 -11.65 17.43
C LYS A 362 -6.00 -10.61 17.37
#